data_AF-A0A528N538-F1
#
_entry.id   AF-A0A528N538-F1
#
_cell.length_a   1.000
_cell.length_b   1.000
_cell.length_c   1.000
_cell.angle_alpha   90.00
_cell.angle_beta   90.00
_cell.angle_gamma   90.00
#
_symmetry.space_group_name_H-M   'P 1'
#
loop_
_entity.id
_entity.type
_entity.pdbx_description
1 polymer ?
#
loop_
_entity_poly.entity_id
_entity_poly.type
_entity_poly.pdbx_seq_one_letter_code
_entity_poly.pdbx_strand_id
1 'polypeptide(L)'
;LAPNQEIRTVMSAVRRDVVEATKGLQVPWENSSLIDEVVLMRRISRPSLPPVLEKVVLSGAGPIDLDLPEPVQVDGGTITVSIERPPALGRLMLDGKV
;
A
#
# COMPACT_ATOMS: atom_id res chain seq x y z
N LEU A 1 3.87 -15.18 15.37
CA LEU A 1 2.69 -14.28 15.35
C LEU A 1 2.28 -14.04 13.90
N ALA A 2 0.98 -14.11 13.60
CA ALA A 2 0.45 -13.84 12.27
C ALA A 2 -0.18 -12.42 12.22
N PRO A 3 -0.22 -11.77 11.05
CA PRO A 3 -0.94 -10.50 10.90
C PRO A 3 -2.44 -10.63 11.19
N ASN A 4 -3.09 -9.50 11.46
CA ASN A 4 -4.55 -9.40 11.64
C ASN A 4 -5.11 -10.28 12.76
N GLN A 5 -4.32 -10.54 13.80
CA GLN A 5 -4.78 -11.22 15.00
C GLN A 5 -5.34 -10.22 16.02
N GLU A 6 -6.32 -10.68 16.80
CA GLU A 6 -6.86 -9.93 17.93
C GLU A 6 -5.75 -9.71 18.98
N ILE A 7 -5.70 -8.50 19.54
CA ILE A 7 -4.57 -8.03 20.34
C ILE A 7 -4.35 -8.85 21.60
N ARG A 8 -5.39 -9.29 22.31
CA ARG A 8 -5.27 -10.12 23.53
C ARG A 8 -4.72 -11.50 23.22
N THR A 9 -5.02 -12.05 22.05
CA THR A 9 -4.44 -13.29 21.54
C THR A 9 -2.94 -13.13 21.31
N VAL A 10 -2.53 -12.02 20.69
CA VAL A 10 -1.12 -11.67 20.49
C VAL A 10 -0.40 -11.51 21.84
N MET A 11 -0.98 -10.74 22.77
CA MET A 11 -0.39 -10.52 24.09
C MET A 11 -0.26 -11.80 24.91
N SER A 12 -1.21 -12.72 24.77
CA SER A 12 -1.13 -14.04 25.42
C SER A 12 -0.02 -14.91 24.84
N ALA A 13 0.21 -14.86 23.53
CA ALA A 13 1.34 -15.54 22.90
C ALA A 13 2.67 -14.95 23.38
N VAL A 14 2.82 -13.62 23.37
CA VAL A 14 4.00 -12.93 23.89
C VAL A 14 4.28 -13.32 25.35
N ARG A 15 3.24 -13.42 26.20
CA ARG A 15 3.41 -13.86 27.59
C ARG A 15 4.00 -15.28 27.68
N ARG A 16 3.52 -16.23 26.86
CA ARG A 16 4.05 -17.59 26.81
C ARG A 16 5.52 -17.58 26.40
N ASP A 17 5.84 -16.85 25.34
CA ASP A 17 7.20 -16.76 24.79
C ASP A 17 8.17 -16.17 25.82
N VAL A 18 7.77 -15.12 26.56
CA VAL A 18 8.60 -14.51 27.60
C VAL A 18 8.78 -15.45 28.79
N VAL A 19 7.73 -16.12 29.25
CA VAL A 19 7.82 -17.09 30.36
C VAL A 19 8.75 -18.24 29.99
N GLU A 20 8.63 -18.77 28.78
CA GLU A 20 9.49 -19.85 28.28
C GLU A 20 10.96 -19.39 28.17
N ALA A 21 11.20 -18.26 27.50
CA ALA A 21 12.55 -17.72 27.29
C ALA A 21 13.26 -17.36 28.61
N THR A 22 12.49 -16.95 29.62
CA THR A 22 13.03 -16.55 30.93
C THR A 22 12.94 -17.66 31.98
N LYS A 23 12.51 -18.88 31.61
CA LYS A 23 12.30 -20.00 32.54
C LYS A 23 11.43 -19.62 33.75
N GLY A 24 10.40 -18.82 33.50
CA GLY A 24 9.47 -18.34 34.51
C GLY A 24 9.98 -17.21 35.40
N LEU A 25 11.18 -16.68 35.18
CA LEU A 25 11.71 -15.54 35.93
C LEU A 25 10.97 -14.24 35.62
N GLN A 26 10.34 -14.15 34.44
CA GLN A 26 9.55 -12.99 34.04
C GLN A 26 8.16 -13.43 33.56
N VAL A 27 7.12 -12.75 34.07
CA VAL A 27 5.73 -12.92 33.63
C VAL A 27 5.17 -11.55 33.23
N PRO A 28 4.95 -11.29 31.94
CA PRO A 28 4.31 -10.06 31.47
C PRO A 28 2.88 -9.90 32.01
N TRP A 29 2.62 -8.74 32.61
CA TRP A 29 1.30 -8.34 33.08
C TRP A 29 0.57 -7.50 32.02
N GLU A 30 -0.73 -7.70 31.88
CA GLU A 30 -1.58 -6.98 30.94
C GLU A 30 -2.86 -6.55 31.67
N ASN A 31 -3.28 -5.30 31.47
CA ASN A 31 -4.51 -4.76 32.02
C ASN A 31 -5.27 -4.07 30.89
N SER A 32 -6.39 -4.67 30.51
CA SER A 32 -7.20 -4.22 29.38
C SER A 32 -8.50 -3.63 29.86
N SER A 33 -8.79 -2.40 29.46
CA SER A 33 -10.13 -1.82 29.49
C SER A 33 -10.78 -1.80 28.10
N LEU A 34 -10.25 -2.59 27.15
CA LEU A 34 -10.83 -2.68 25.82
C LEU A 34 -12.23 -3.30 25.92
N ILE A 35 -13.21 -2.62 25.35
CA ILE A 35 -14.60 -3.10 25.31
C ILE A 35 -14.78 -4.06 24.14
N ASP A 36 -14.25 -3.67 22.98
CA ASP A 36 -14.33 -4.44 21.74
C ASP A 36 -12.97 -5.02 21.34
N GLU A 37 -13.01 -5.94 20.37
CA GLU A 37 -11.81 -6.53 19.78
C GLU A 37 -10.99 -5.47 19.05
N VAL A 38 -9.67 -5.51 19.26
CA VAL A 38 -8.72 -4.68 18.53
C VAL A 38 -7.86 -5.59 17.68
N VAL A 39 -7.91 -5.37 16.37
CA VAL A 39 -7.08 -6.05 15.39
C VAL A 39 -6.22 -5.02 14.68
N LEU A 40 -4.91 -5.24 14.65
CA LEU A 40 -4.01 -4.39 13.88
C LEU A 40 -4.04 -4.83 12.42
N MET A 41 -4.76 -4.06 11.61
CA MET A 41 -4.83 -4.25 10.16
C MET A 41 -3.97 -3.22 9.43
N ARG A 42 -3.24 -3.70 8.42
CA ARG A 42 -2.60 -2.80 7.45
C ARG A 42 -3.70 -2.09 6.65
N ARG A 43 -3.73 -0.76 6.68
CA ARG A 43 -4.66 0.01 5.84
C ARG A 43 -4.30 -0.23 4.37
N ILE A 44 -5.30 -0.61 3.57
CA ILE A 44 -5.17 -0.57 2.11
C ILE A 44 -5.17 0.90 1.71
N SER A 45 -3.99 1.40 1.37
CA SER A 45 -3.79 2.73 0.85
C SER A 45 -4.24 2.78 -0.62
N ARG A 46 -5.08 3.75 -0.97
CA ARG A 46 -5.36 4.04 -2.38
C ARG A 46 -4.03 4.47 -3.03
N PRO A 47 -3.67 3.94 -4.23
CA PRO A 47 -2.52 4.45 -4.96
C PRO A 47 -2.63 5.98 -5.10
N SER A 48 -1.57 6.68 -4.73
CA SER A 48 -1.53 8.13 -4.85
C SER A 48 -1.02 8.49 -6.24
N LEU A 49 -1.90 9.06 -7.07
CA LEU A 49 -1.53 9.72 -8.32
C LEU A 49 -2.08 11.15 -8.26
N PRO A 50 -1.37 12.14 -8.82
CA PRO A 50 -1.96 13.45 -9.05
C PRO A 50 -3.23 13.29 -9.89
N PRO A 51 -4.34 13.98 -9.54
CA PRO A 51 -5.67 13.67 -10.06
C PRO A 51 -5.82 13.88 -11.58
N VAL A 52 -5.04 14.78 -12.18
CA VAL A 52 -4.98 15.00 -13.63
C VAL A 52 -3.56 15.48 -13.98
N LEU A 53 -2.96 14.89 -15.01
CA LEU A 53 -1.74 15.40 -15.65
C LEU A 53 -2.09 15.89 -17.05
N GLU A 54 -1.87 17.18 -17.31
CA GLU A 54 -2.00 17.76 -18.65
C GLU A 54 -0.60 18.08 -19.18
N LYS A 55 -0.25 17.52 -20.34
CA LYS A 55 0.99 17.83 -21.05
C LYS A 55 0.63 18.37 -22.43
N VAL A 56 0.92 19.66 -22.64
CA VAL A 56 0.75 20.31 -23.94
C VAL A 56 2.00 20.05 -24.78
N VAL A 57 1.82 19.43 -25.94
CA VAL A 57 2.89 19.11 -26.88
C VAL A 57 2.68 19.93 -28.16
N LEU A 58 3.74 20.59 -28.62
CA LEU A 58 3.73 21.33 -29.88
C LEU A 58 3.75 20.37 -31.07
N SER A 59 2.90 20.63 -32.06
CA SER A 59 2.86 19.87 -33.31
C SER A 59 4.21 19.90 -34.04
N GLY A 60 4.64 18.75 -34.57
CA GLY A 60 5.87 18.62 -35.35
C GLY A 60 7.12 18.29 -34.52
N ALA A 61 7.03 18.31 -33.19
CA ALA A 61 7.99 17.60 -32.37
C ALA A 61 7.80 16.09 -32.57
N GLY A 62 8.91 15.34 -32.65
CA GLY A 62 8.87 13.87 -32.79
C GLY A 62 8.24 13.18 -31.57
N PRO A 63 8.46 11.88 -31.38
CA PRO A 63 7.99 11.17 -30.19
C PRO A 63 8.45 11.88 -28.91
N ILE A 64 7.50 12.22 -28.05
CA ILE A 64 7.73 12.88 -26.75
C ILE A 64 7.23 11.95 -25.66
N ASP A 65 8.10 11.68 -24.68
CA ASP A 65 7.73 10.96 -23.48
C ASP A 65 6.67 11.75 -22.71
N LEU A 66 5.70 11.08 -22.09
CA LEU A 66 4.71 11.73 -21.24
C LEU A 66 5.26 12.04 -19.84
N ASP A 67 6.39 11.45 -19.43
CA ASP A 67 7.00 11.58 -18.11
C ASP A 67 5.98 11.32 -16.99
N LEU A 68 5.13 10.30 -17.16
CA LEU A 68 4.14 9.94 -16.15
C LEU A 68 4.87 9.46 -14.89
N PRO A 69 4.55 10.00 -13.70
CA PRO A 69 5.16 9.54 -12.46
C PRO A 69 4.79 8.08 -12.23
N GLU A 70 5.77 7.30 -11.77
CA GLU A 70 5.51 5.90 -11.40
C GLU A 70 4.42 5.84 -10.32
N PRO A 71 3.35 5.07 -10.53
CA PRO A 71 2.32 4.90 -9.51
C PRO A 71 2.92 4.27 -8.24
N VAL A 72 2.77 4.95 -7.11
CA VAL A 72 3.25 4.43 -5.82
C VAL A 72 2.13 3.62 -5.17
N GLN A 73 2.33 2.31 -5.03
CA GLN A 73 1.47 1.45 -4.23
C GLN A 73 2.19 0.97 -2.99
N VAL A 74 1.66 1.36 -1.83
CA VAL A 74 2.31 1.07 -0.56
C VAL A 74 2.16 -0.42 -0.21
N ASP A 75 1.09 -1.07 -0.69
CA ASP A 75 0.66 -2.40 -0.25
C ASP A 75 1.11 -3.58 -1.15
N GLY A 76 1.92 -3.33 -2.18
CA GLY A 76 2.49 -4.38 -3.04
C GLY A 76 1.49 -5.12 -3.93
N GLY A 77 0.29 -4.57 -4.11
CA GLY A 77 -0.73 -5.08 -5.02
C GLY A 77 -0.42 -4.82 -6.50
N THR A 78 -1.26 -5.34 -7.39
CA THR A 78 -1.21 -5.00 -8.81
C THR A 78 -1.89 -3.66 -9.05
N ILE A 79 -1.22 -2.76 -9.79
CA ILE A 79 -1.77 -1.47 -10.22
C ILE A 79 -2.30 -1.60 -11.64
N THR A 80 -3.55 -1.20 -11.86
CA THR A 80 -4.11 -1.04 -13.20
C THR A 80 -4.33 0.45 -13.45
N VAL A 81 -3.78 0.96 -14.56
CA VAL A 81 -3.97 2.35 -15.01
C VAL A 81 -4.80 2.33 -16.28
N SER A 82 -5.77 3.23 -16.38
CA SER A 82 -6.64 3.40 -17.55
C SER A 82 -6.56 4.83 -18.09
N ILE A 83 -6.58 4.97 -19.41
CA ILE A 83 -6.63 6.28 -20.08
C ILE A 83 -8.11 6.62 -20.33
N GLU A 84 -8.64 7.61 -19.63
CA GLU A 84 -10.06 7.98 -19.76
C GLU A 84 -10.35 8.77 -21.05
N ARG A 85 -9.37 9.52 -21.56
CA ARG A 85 -9.53 10.37 -22.75
C ARG A 85 -8.31 10.27 -23.65
N PRO A 86 -8.47 9.89 -24.94
CA PRO A 86 -7.37 9.92 -25.89
C PRO A 86 -6.99 11.36 -26.27
N PRO A 87 -5.78 11.60 -26.77
CA PRO A 87 -5.37 12.93 -27.21
C PRO A 87 -6.24 13.38 -28.39
N ALA A 88 -6.52 14.68 -28.45
CA ALA A 88 -7.28 15.27 -29.55
C ALA A 88 -6.52 15.24 -30.89
N LEU A 89 -5.18 15.26 -30.83
CA LEU A 89 -4.27 15.23 -31.98
C LEU A 89 -3.08 14.29 -31.69
N GLY A 90 -2.62 13.56 -32.70
CA GLY A 90 -1.50 12.62 -32.58
C GLY A 90 -1.92 11.20 -32.17
N ARG A 91 -0.97 10.39 -31.71
CA ARG A 91 -1.18 9.02 -31.22
C ARG A 91 -0.41 8.79 -29.93
N LEU A 92 -1.01 8.07 -28.99
CA LEU A 92 -0.29 7.55 -27.82
C LEU A 92 0.43 6.26 -28.20
N MET A 93 1.60 6.04 -27.60
CA MET A 93 2.38 4.82 -27.79
C MET A 93 2.81 4.30 -26.42
N LEU A 94 2.69 2.99 -26.21
CA LEU A 94 3.22 2.27 -25.05
C LEU A 94 4.41 1.43 -25.51
N ASP A 95 5.59 1.65 -24.93
CA ASP A 95 6.83 0.96 -25.29
C ASP A 95 7.12 0.97 -26.80
N GLY A 96 6.84 2.10 -27.46
CA GLY A 96 7.04 2.26 -28.91
C GLY A 96 6.00 1.56 -29.79
N LYS A 97 4.91 1.05 -29.23
CA LYS A 97 3.80 0.42 -29.95
C LYS A 97 2.53 1.25 -29.78
N VAL A 98 1.72 1.32 -30.84
CA VAL A 98 0.40 1.98 -30.84
C VAL A 98 -0.65 1.03 -30.31
#